data_AF-A0A0C3Q5D8-F1
#
_entry.id   AF-A0A0C3Q5D8-F1
#
_cell.length_a   1.000
_cell.length_b   1.000
_cell.length_c   1.000
_cell.angle_alpha   90.00
_cell.angle_beta   90.00
_cell.angle_gamma   90.00
#
_symmetry.space_group_name_H-M   'P 1'
#
loop_
_entity.id
_entity.type
_entity.pdbx_description
1 polymer ?
#
loop_
_entity_poly.entity_id
_entity_poly.type
_entity_poly.pdbx_seq_one_letter_code
_entity_poly.pdbx_strand_id
1 'polypeptide(L)' 'FDNCLQTGPEHEAIGNAQARPSYCTLPIFHPPQPLDWNAAGNASYVSNDGHSFGCPNPNNLRQSFHVIFVLDR' A
#
# COMPACT_ATOMS: atom_id res chain seq x y z
N PHE A 1 -7.52 19.12 -3.03
CA PHE A 1 -7.28 17.66 -2.98
C PHE A 1 -5.79 17.40 -3.21
N ASP A 2 -4.90 18.23 -2.64
CA ASP A 2 -3.55 18.48 -3.22
C ASP A 2 -2.42 18.47 -2.18
N ASN A 3 -2.64 17.90 -0.99
CA ASN A 3 -1.65 17.98 0.09
C ASN A 3 -0.83 16.69 0.29
N CYS A 4 -0.90 15.74 -0.66
CA CYS A 4 -0.10 14.51 -0.64
C CYS A 4 0.65 14.21 -1.94
N LEU A 5 0.38 14.94 -3.03
CA LEU A 5 1.34 15.08 -4.12
C LEU A 5 2.21 16.30 -3.78
N GLN A 6 3.15 16.19 -2.85
CA GLN A 6 4.05 17.30 -2.58
C GLN A 6 5.48 16.93 -2.90
N THR A 7 5.98 17.64 -3.92
CA THR A 7 7.34 18.08 -4.17
C THR A 7 7.89 18.92 -2.99
N GLY A 8 7.77 18.41 -1.76
CA GLY A 8 8.28 19.08 -0.57
C GLY A 8 9.74 18.70 -0.33
N PRO A 9 10.56 19.57 0.30
CA PRO A 9 11.99 19.28 0.55
C PRO A 9 12.20 18.04 1.44
N GLU A 10 11.19 17.59 2.17
CA GLU A 10 11.19 16.31 2.90
C GLU A 10 11.23 15.09 1.98
N HIS A 11 10.79 15.24 0.72
CA HIS A 11 10.79 14.21 -0.31
C HIS A 11 12.04 14.21 -1.20
N GLU A 12 12.90 15.21 -1.06
CA GLU A 12 14.16 15.28 -1.79
C GLU A 12 15.28 14.59 -1.00
N ALA A 13 15.93 13.60 -1.61
CA ALA A 13 17.17 13.07 -1.09
C ALA A 13 18.28 14.09 -1.35
N ILE A 14 18.82 14.69 -0.29
CA ILE A 14 19.99 15.58 -0.37
C ILE A 14 21.25 14.71 -0.29
N GLY A 15 22.38 15.13 -0.87
CA GLY A 15 23.56 14.27 -1.15
C GLY A 15 24.19 13.46 0.01
N ASN A 16 23.72 13.66 1.24
CA ASN A 16 24.14 13.00 2.47
C ASN A 16 22.95 12.59 3.38
N ALA A 17 21.70 12.67 2.91
CA ALA A 17 20.50 12.29 3.66
C ALA A 17 19.42 11.69 2.74
N GLN A 18 18.84 10.56 3.16
CA GLN A 18 17.70 9.96 2.47
C GLN A 18 16.47 10.86 2.56
N ALA A 19 15.61 10.82 1.53
CA ALA A 19 14.28 11.40 1.60
C ALA A 19 13.53 10.84 2.82
N ARG A 20 12.80 11.70 3.54
CA ARG A 20 12.00 11.29 4.70
C ARG A 20 10.67 10.74 4.19
N PRO A 21 10.25 9.53 4.63
CA PRO A 21 8.94 9.01 4.26
C PRO A 21 7.85 9.96 4.79
N SER A 22 6.91 10.37 3.93
CA SER A 22 5.72 11.06 4.39
C SER A 22 4.75 10.02 4.98
N TYR A 23 4.26 10.32 6.18
CA TYR A 23 3.22 9.52 6.85
C TYR A 23 1.83 10.11 6.57
N CYS A 24 1.64 10.73 5.41
CA CYS A 24 0.37 11.33 5.07
C CYS A 24 -0.69 10.27 4.76
N THR A 25 -1.73 10.21 5.58
CA THR A 25 -2.96 9.47 5.27
C THR A 25 -3.77 10.28 4.25
N LEU A 26 -3.77 9.86 2.97
CA LEU A 26 -4.69 10.44 2.00
C LEU A 26 -6.13 10.12 2.43
N PRO A 27 -7.06 11.11 2.44
CA PRO A 27 -8.47 10.88 2.76
C PRO A 27 -9.20 9.90 1.82
N ILE A 28 -8.57 9.53 0.70
CA ILE A 28 -9.05 8.50 -0.22
C ILE A 28 -8.93 7.09 0.39
N PHE A 29 -7.99 6.88 1.31
CA PHE A 29 -7.80 5.57 1.91
C PHE A 29 -8.72 5.37 3.11
N HIS A 30 -9.32 4.20 3.17
CA HIS A 30 -10.05 3.75 4.35
C HIS A 30 -9.05 3.50 5.50
N PRO A 31 -9.48 3.66 6.76
CA PRO A 31 -8.74 3.12 7.88
C PRO A 31 -8.46 1.61 7.69
N PRO A 32 -7.35 1.09 8.24
CA PRO A 32 -7.05 -0.34 8.24
C PRO A 32 -8.24 -1.16 8.75
N GLN A 33 -8.63 -2.18 8.00
CA GLN A 33 -9.66 -3.12 8.42
C GLN A 33 -9.08 -4.14 9.41
N PRO A 34 -9.86 -4.61 10.39
CA PRO A 34 -9.44 -5.72 11.23
C PRO A 34 -9.32 -7.01 10.39
N LEU A 35 -8.45 -7.93 10.82
CA LEU A 35 -8.13 -9.13 10.01
C LEU A 35 -9.31 -10.09 9.83
N ASP A 36 -10.32 -10.01 10.68
CA ASP A 36 -11.58 -10.77 10.61
C ASP A 36 -12.67 -10.05 9.78
N TRP A 37 -12.37 -8.87 9.26
CA TRP A 37 -13.27 -8.15 8.38
C TRP A 37 -13.49 -8.92 7.08
N ASN A 38 -14.75 -9.08 6.70
CA ASN A 38 -15.15 -9.73 5.46
C ASN A 38 -15.90 -8.73 4.59
N ALA A 39 -15.44 -8.52 3.35
CA ALA A 39 -16.18 -7.74 2.38
C ALA A 39 -17.48 -8.47 2.02
N ALA A 40 -18.49 -7.69 1.60
CA ALA A 40 -19.68 -8.27 0.98
C ALA A 40 -19.31 -8.89 -0.38
N GLY A 41 -19.10 -10.21 -0.41
CA GLY A 41 -18.76 -10.96 -1.61
C GLY A 41 -18.01 -12.26 -1.30
N ASN A 42 -18.15 -13.26 -2.18
CA ASN A 42 -17.49 -14.55 -2.00
C ASN A 42 -16.00 -14.41 -2.35
N ALA A 43 -15.16 -14.49 -1.31
CA ALA A 43 -13.71 -14.34 -1.30
C ALA A 43 -13.22 -12.88 -1.21
N SER A 44 -13.05 -12.43 0.03
CA SER A 44 -12.30 -11.23 0.36
C SER A 44 -11.11 -11.59 1.25
N TYR A 45 -10.05 -10.77 1.20
CA TYR A 45 -8.91 -10.93 2.09
C TYR A 45 -8.46 -9.56 2.60
N VAL A 46 -8.02 -9.52 3.85
CA VAL A 46 -7.39 -8.35 4.46
C VAL A 46 -5.90 -8.64 4.61
N SER A 47 -5.05 -7.76 4.09
CA SER A 47 -3.60 -7.87 4.27
C SER A 47 -3.17 -7.56 5.70
N ASN A 48 -1.95 -7.93 6.07
CA ASN A 48 -1.43 -7.72 7.42
C ASN A 48 -1.38 -6.24 7.85
N ASP A 49 -1.40 -5.30 6.90
CA ASP A 49 -1.47 -3.86 7.12
C ASP A 49 -2.90 -3.30 7.04
N GLY A 50 -3.91 -4.15 6.86
CA GLY A 50 -5.33 -3.81 6.94
C GLY A 50 -5.99 -3.36 5.63
N HIS A 51 -5.35 -3.54 4.48
CA HIS A 51 -6.00 -3.28 3.19
C HIS A 51 -6.96 -4.42 2.84
N SER A 52 -8.21 -4.07 2.48
CA SER A 52 -9.20 -5.04 2.04
C SER A 52 -9.19 -5.21 0.52
N PHE A 53 -9.24 -6.47 0.09
CA PHE A 53 -9.32 -6.86 -1.31
C PHE A 53 -10.55 -7.73 -1.54
N GLY A 54 -11.31 -7.45 -2.61
CA GLY A 54 -12.47 -8.24 -3.03
C GLY A 54 -12.11 -9.52 -3.80
N CYS A 55 -10.96 -10.12 -3.48
CA CYS A 55 -10.48 -11.34 -4.11
C CYS A 55 -9.87 -12.28 -3.05
N PRO A 56 -9.76 -13.59 -3.33
CA PRO A 56 -9.11 -14.51 -2.40
C PRO A 56 -7.62 -14.16 -2.23
N ASN A 57 -7.08 -14.43 -1.03
CA ASN A 57 -5.68 -14.18 -0.73
C ASN A 57 -4.78 -14.90 -1.75
N PRO A 58 -3.94 -14.17 -2.53
CA PRO A 58 -3.08 -14.77 -3.55
C PRO A 58 -2.11 -15.81 -2.96
N ASN A 59 -1.70 -15.65 -1.70
CA ASN A 59 -0.86 -16.60 -0.97
C ASN A 59 -1.50 -17.99 -0.83
N ASN A 60 -2.84 -18.07 -0.90
CA ASN A 60 -3.60 -19.32 -0.77
C ASN A 60 -3.99 -19.92 -2.13
N LEU A 61 -3.86 -19.18 -3.24
CA LEU A 61 -4.37 -19.62 -4.55
C LEU A 61 -3.33 -20.39 -5.37
N ARG A 62 -2.08 -19.91 -5.45
CA ARG A 62 -0.97 -20.58 -6.20
C ARG A 62 0.39 -20.16 -5.62
N GLN A 63 1.32 -21.10 -5.47
CA GLN A 63 2.67 -20.84 -4.91
C GLN A 63 3.71 -20.38 -5.94
N SER A 64 3.31 -19.97 -7.14
CA SER A 64 4.23 -19.51 -8.18
C SER A 64 3.99 -18.04 -8.50
N PHE A 65 4.82 -17.17 -7.95
CA PHE A 65 4.78 -15.72 -8.22
C PHE A 65 6.00 -15.31 -9.05
N HIS A 66 5.78 -14.42 -10.02
CA HIS A 66 6.86 -13.71 -10.69
C HIS A 66 6.96 -12.33 -10.04
N VAL A 67 8.07 -12.09 -9.34
CA VAL A 67 8.36 -10.78 -8.75
C VAL A 67 9.18 -9.99 -9.77
N ILE A 68 8.64 -8.87 -10.25
CA ILE A 68 9.33 -7.98 -11.18
C ILE A 68 9.76 -6.74 -10.41
N PHE A 69 11.05 -6.47 -10.36
CA PHE A 69 11.59 -5.21 -9.86
C PHE A 69 11.75 -4.26 -11.03
N VAL A 70 11.06 -3.13 -11.00
CA VAL A 70 11.29 -2.03 -11.95
C VAL A 70 12.14 -0.99 -11.24
N LEU A 71 13.36 -0.78 -11.75
CA LEU A 71 14.22 0.30 -11.34
C LEU A 71 14.03 1.43 -12.34
N ASP A 72 13.39 2.51 -11.91
CA ASP A 72 13.39 3.77 -12.64
C ASP A 72 14.72 4.51 -12.37
N ARG A 73 15.21 5.27 -13.36
CA ARG A 73 16.57 5.83 -13.35
C ARG A 73 16.63 7.21 -12.68
#